data_AF-A0A1Y1YMR4-F1
#
_entry.id   AF-A0A1Y1YMR4-F1
#
_cell.length_a   1.000
_cell.length_b   1.000
_cell.length_c   1.000
_cell.angle_alpha   90.00
_cell.angle_beta   90.00
_cell.angle_gamma   90.00
#
_symmetry.space_group_name_H-M   'P 1'
#
loop_
_entity.id
_entity.type
_entity.pdbx_description
1 polymer ?
#
loop_
_entity_poly.entity_id
_entity_poly.type
_entity_poly.pdbx_seq_one_letter_code
_entity_poly.pdbx_strand_id
1 'polypeptide(L)'
;MVFTMEYNNMCLVFNSWQVRSGGGMAAACIVTFAIAVAYELVRWGIRATDRRIFKNEHVLKDSKRKDDFLILRAILYAIQVLISFFLMLTIMSYNGYIMISLILGAFVGFYLFCRDGIQGL
;
A
#
# COMPACT_ATOMS: atom_id res chain seq x y z
N MET A 1 -17.88 -17.77 14.91
CA MET A 1 -16.46 -17.61 15.30
C MET A 1 -15.86 -16.62 14.31
N VAL A 2 -15.36 -15.46 14.74
CA VAL A 2 -15.06 -14.31 13.86
C VAL A 2 -13.56 -14.15 13.54
N PHE A 3 -12.66 -14.80 14.30
CA PHE A 3 -11.22 -14.81 14.04
C PHE A 3 -10.71 -16.26 14.07
N THR A 4 -10.04 -16.69 13.00
CA THR A 4 -9.40 -18.01 12.93
C THR A 4 -7.88 -17.86 13.04
N MET A 5 -7.29 -18.56 14.01
CA MET A 5 -5.83 -18.67 14.17
C MET A 5 -5.31 -19.98 13.58
N GLU A 6 -5.98 -20.47 12.53
CA GLU A 6 -5.53 -21.62 11.77
C GLU A 6 -4.50 -21.17 10.72
N TYR A 7 -3.54 -22.03 10.42
CA TYR A 7 -2.44 -21.77 9.49
C TYR A 7 -2.41 -22.77 8.33
N ASN A 8 -3.39 -23.69 8.25
CA ASN A 8 -3.34 -24.85 7.37
C ASN A 8 -4.36 -24.75 6.22
N ASN A 9 -3.91 -24.93 4.98
CA ASN A 9 -4.71 -24.98 3.74
C ASN A 9 -5.66 -23.79 3.50
N MET A 10 -5.22 -22.57 3.78
CA MET A 10 -5.99 -21.37 3.43
C MET A 10 -5.54 -20.79 2.09
N CYS A 11 -6.52 -20.35 1.30
CA CYS A 11 -6.32 -19.58 0.07
C CYS A 11 -6.52 -18.10 0.38
N LEU A 12 -5.49 -17.27 0.22
CA LEU A 12 -5.53 -15.86 0.68
C LEU A 12 -6.20 -14.92 -0.33
N VAL A 13 -5.84 -14.99 -1.62
CA VAL A 13 -6.33 -14.07 -2.68
C VAL A 13 -6.52 -14.80 -4.01
N PHE A 14 -5.59 -15.69 -4.37
CA PHE A 14 -5.67 -16.53 -5.56
C PHE A 14 -5.51 -17.99 -5.18
N ASN A 15 -6.13 -18.90 -5.93
CA ASN A 15 -6.01 -20.34 -5.73
C ASN A 15 -4.55 -20.86 -5.81
N SER A 16 -3.63 -20.03 -6.35
CA SER A 16 -2.19 -20.30 -6.40
C SER A 16 -1.46 -19.94 -5.10
N TRP A 17 -1.99 -19.03 -4.28
CA TRP A 17 -1.46 -18.68 -2.96
C TRP A 17 -2.08 -19.57 -1.87
N GLN A 18 -1.91 -20.88 -1.99
CA GLN A 18 -2.33 -21.83 -0.97
C GLN A 18 -1.22 -22.02 0.07
N VAL A 19 -1.51 -21.62 1.31
CA VAL A 19 -0.60 -21.83 2.43
C VAL A 19 -0.81 -23.26 2.96
N ARG A 20 0.03 -24.20 2.51
CA ARG A 20 0.00 -25.62 2.93
C ARG A 20 0.98 -25.96 4.06
N SER A 21 1.78 -24.99 4.49
CA SER A 21 2.87 -25.18 5.47
C SER A 21 3.08 -23.91 6.29
N GLY A 22 3.59 -24.04 7.52
CA GLY A 22 3.92 -22.90 8.38
C GLY A 22 4.89 -21.90 7.73
N GLY A 23 5.82 -22.36 6.88
CA GLY A 23 6.69 -21.48 6.09
C GLY A 23 5.93 -20.63 5.07
N GLY A 24 4.86 -21.18 4.48
CA GLY A 24 3.98 -20.42 3.58
C GLY A 24 3.20 -19.33 4.31
N MET A 25 2.92 -19.52 5.60
CA MET A 25 2.24 -18.54 6.43
C MET A 25 3.15 -17.35 6.73
N ALA A 26 4.42 -17.61 7.08
CA ALA A 26 5.41 -16.56 7.26
C ALA A 26 5.61 -15.75 5.97
N ALA A 27 5.69 -16.41 4.82
CA ALA A 27 5.77 -15.75 3.51
C ALA A 27 4.53 -14.86 3.25
N ALA A 28 3.33 -15.34 3.55
CA ALA A 28 2.10 -14.54 3.42
C ALA A 28 2.14 -13.29 4.32
N CYS A 29 2.54 -13.43 5.58
CA CYS A 29 2.70 -12.30 6.49
C CYS A 29 3.70 -11.26 5.95
N ILE A 30 4.87 -11.70 5.47
CA ILE A 30 5.91 -10.81 4.92
C ILE A 30 5.38 -10.06 3.69
N VAL A 31 4.66 -10.75 2.79
CA VAL A 31 4.13 -10.09 1.60
C VAL A 31 3.02 -9.12 1.96
N THR A 32 2.07 -9.48 2.83
CA THR A 32 1.05 -8.54 3.29
C THR A 32 1.67 -7.31 3.98
N PHE A 33 2.70 -7.52 4.79
CA PHE A 33 3.47 -6.43 5.41
C PHE A 33 4.11 -5.53 4.35
N ALA A 34 4.81 -6.10 3.37
CA ALA A 34 5.46 -5.36 2.30
C ALA A 34 4.46 -4.57 1.46
N ILE A 35 3.30 -5.15 1.14
CA ILE A 35 2.21 -4.47 0.40
C ILE A 35 1.66 -3.31 1.25
N ALA A 36 1.48 -3.47 2.56
CA ALA A 36 1.02 -2.41 3.44
C ALA A 36 2.03 -1.24 3.53
N VAL A 37 3.33 -1.53 3.60
CA VAL A 37 4.39 -0.51 3.53
C VAL A 37 4.41 0.17 2.16
N ALA A 38 4.28 -0.61 1.07
CA ALA A 38 4.20 -0.09 -0.30
C ALA A 38 2.98 0.82 -0.53
N TYR A 39 1.86 0.53 0.14
CA TYR A 39 0.68 1.39 0.08
C TYR A 39 0.96 2.80 0.65
N GLU A 40 1.62 2.87 1.80
CA GLU A 40 2.02 4.16 2.39
C GLU A 40 3.11 4.87 1.57
N LEU A 41 4.03 4.11 0.93
CA LEU A 41 4.98 4.63 -0.06
C LEU A 41 4.28 5.37 -1.20
N VAL A 42 3.28 4.74 -1.80
CA VAL A 42 2.51 5.33 -2.91
C VAL A 42 1.75 6.57 -2.44
N ARG A 43 1.14 6.50 -1.25
CA ARG A 43 0.44 7.64 -0.63
C ARG A 43 1.39 8.81 -0.36
N TRP A 44 2.64 8.54 0.02
CA TRP A 44 3.67 9.58 0.15
C TRP A 44 4.08 10.14 -1.21
N GLY A 45 4.28 9.29 -2.23
CA GLY A 45 4.62 9.70 -3.60
C GLY A 45 3.57 10.61 -4.24
N ILE A 46 2.28 10.35 -3.99
CA ILE A 46 1.18 11.21 -4.45
C ILE A 46 1.27 12.58 -3.77
N ARG A 47 1.47 12.62 -2.44
CA ARG A 47 1.64 13.88 -1.69
C ARG A 47 2.88 14.66 -2.13
N ALA A 48 3.98 13.97 -2.41
CA ALA A 48 5.21 14.58 -2.92
C ALA A 48 5.00 15.19 -4.31
N THR A 49 4.28 14.50 -5.19
CA THR A 49 3.90 14.98 -6.52
C THR A 49 2.98 16.21 -6.41
N ASP A 50 1.99 16.16 -5.51
CA ASP A 50 1.04 17.27 -5.29
C ASP A 50 1.77 18.56 -4.86
N ARG A 51 2.76 18.48 -3.96
CA ARG A 51 3.58 19.65 -3.59
C ARG A 51 4.33 20.26 -4.78
N ARG A 52 4.78 19.43 -5.73
CA ARG A 52 5.48 19.91 -6.94
C ARG A 52 4.52 20.60 -7.90
N ILE A 53 3.28 20.14 -7.99
CA ILE A 53 2.24 20.76 -8.81
C ILE A 53 1.92 22.15 -8.28
N PHE A 54 1.62 22.31 -6.98
CA PHE A 54 1.32 23.61 -6.37
C PHE A 54 2.48 24.61 -6.49
N LYS A 55 3.72 24.18 -6.22
CA LYS A 55 4.89 25.06 -6.33
C LYS A 55 5.11 25.57 -7.76
N ASN A 56 4.86 24.71 -8.73
CA ASN A 56 5.04 25.03 -10.13
C ASN A 56 3.77 25.56 -10.79
N GLU A 57 2.66 25.72 -10.07
CA GLU A 57 1.38 26.16 -10.64
C GLU A 57 1.49 27.53 -11.33
N HIS A 58 2.27 28.44 -10.73
CA HIS A 58 2.57 29.75 -11.31
C HIS A 58 3.52 29.70 -12.52
N VAL A 59 4.33 28.64 -12.67
CA VAL A 59 5.33 28.47 -13.73
C VAL A 59 4.82 27.59 -14.89
N LEU A 60 3.89 26.66 -14.62
CA LEU A 60 3.31 25.68 -15.56
C LEU A 60 2.15 26.25 -16.39
N LYS A 61 2.12 27.56 -16.64
CA LYS A 61 1.12 28.20 -17.52
C LYS A 61 1.25 27.72 -18.99
N ASP A 62 2.33 27.03 -19.34
CA ASP A 62 2.47 26.27 -20.58
C ASP A 62 1.58 25.02 -20.58
N SER A 63 0.53 25.05 -21.42
CA SER A 63 -0.53 24.03 -21.48
C SER A 63 -0.02 22.60 -21.66
N LYS A 64 1.08 22.38 -22.40
CA LYS A 64 1.58 21.03 -22.73
C LYS A 64 2.15 20.25 -21.54
N ARG A 65 2.81 20.93 -20.60
CA ARG A 65 3.55 20.26 -19.50
C ARG A 65 2.64 19.93 -18.32
N LYS A 66 1.50 20.64 -18.20
CA LYS A 66 0.48 20.40 -17.18
C LYS A 66 -0.18 19.03 -17.33
N ASP A 67 -0.38 18.60 -18.58
CA ASP A 67 -1.05 17.34 -18.92
C ASP A 67 -0.23 16.12 -18.48
N ASP A 68 1.09 16.15 -18.67
CA ASP A 68 2.00 15.06 -18.28
C ASP A 68 1.98 14.82 -16.75
N PHE A 69 1.99 15.89 -15.95
CA PHE A 69 1.90 15.79 -14.48
C PHE A 69 0.52 15.31 -14.00
N LEU A 70 -0.55 15.68 -14.71
CA LEU A 70 -1.89 15.17 -14.44
C LEU A 70 -1.99 13.66 -14.70
N ILE A 71 -1.45 13.20 -15.83
CA ILE A 71 -1.42 11.78 -16.19
C ILE A 71 -0.62 10.99 -15.15
N LEU A 72 0.54 11.47 -14.73
CA LEU A 72 1.34 10.83 -13.69
C LEU A 72 0.56 10.71 -12.37
N ARG A 73 -0.12 11.77 -11.94
CA ARG A 73 -0.95 11.77 -10.72
C ARG A 73 -2.12 10.78 -10.84
N ALA A 74 -2.77 10.72 -12.00
CA ALA A 74 -3.86 9.77 -12.26
C ALA A 74 -3.38 8.32 -12.21
N ILE A 75 -2.20 8.02 -12.79
CA ILE A 75 -1.59 6.68 -12.76
C ILE A 75 -1.22 6.29 -11.32
N LEU A 76 -0.58 7.19 -10.56
CA LEU A 76 -0.24 6.94 -9.16
C LEU A 76 -1.49 6.68 -8.30
N TYR A 77 -2.57 7.44 -8.53
CA TYR A 77 -3.85 7.23 -7.85
C TYR A 77 -4.47 5.88 -8.20
N ALA A 78 -4.46 5.48 -9.49
CA ALA A 78 -4.97 4.18 -9.92
C ALA A 78 -4.20 3.02 -9.26
N ILE A 79 -2.87 3.13 -9.17
CA ILE A 79 -2.01 2.16 -8.47
C ILE A 79 -2.36 2.10 -6.98
N GLN A 80 -2.56 3.24 -6.31
CA GLN A 80 -2.96 3.29 -4.90
C GLN A 80 -4.28 2.56 -4.66
N VAL A 81 -5.27 2.78 -5.52
CA VAL A 81 -6.59 2.15 -5.41
C VAL A 81 -6.47 0.63 -5.58
N LEU A 82 -5.69 0.18 -6.57
CA LEU A 82 -5.43 -1.25 -6.80
C LEU A 82 -4.82 -1.92 -5.56
N ILE A 83 -3.82 -1.30 -4.94
CA ILE A 83 -3.19 -1.83 -3.71
C ILE A 83 -4.19 -1.86 -2.54
N SER A 84 -5.06 -0.85 -2.43
CA SER A 84 -6.10 -0.80 -1.37
C SER A 84 -7.07 -1.98 -1.48
N PHE A 85 -7.46 -2.35 -2.71
CA PHE A 85 -8.32 -3.51 -2.95
C PHE A 85 -7.65 -4.82 -2.53
N PHE A 86 -6.36 -5.01 -2.82
CA PHE A 86 -5.61 -6.20 -2.36
C PHE A 86 -5.55 -6.30 -0.84
N LEU A 87 -5.28 -5.19 -0.14
CA LEU A 87 -5.26 -5.16 1.33
C LEU A 87 -6.63 -5.46 1.92
N MET A 88 -7.71 -4.92 1.34
CA MET A 88 -9.07 -5.19 1.77
C MET A 88 -9.46 -6.65 1.57
N LEU A 89 -9.14 -7.24 0.41
CA LEU A 89 -9.34 -8.68 0.16
C LEU A 89 -8.60 -9.53 1.20
N THR A 90 -7.38 -9.11 1.55
CA THR A 90 -6.56 -9.81 2.53
C THR A 90 -7.19 -9.77 3.93
N ILE A 91 -7.78 -8.63 4.35
CA ILE A 91 -8.50 -8.51 5.63
C ILE A 91 -9.75 -9.40 5.66
N MET A 92 -10.44 -9.57 4.53
CA MET A 92 -11.61 -10.45 4.43
C MET A 92 -11.28 -11.94 4.62
N SER A 93 -9.99 -12.32 4.69
CA SER A 93 -9.60 -13.69 5.07
C SER A 93 -9.84 -14.02 6.55
N TYR A 94 -10.17 -13.02 7.39
CA TYR A 94 -10.43 -13.13 8.83
C TYR A 94 -9.33 -13.87 9.63
N ASN A 95 -8.11 -13.95 9.07
CA ASN A 95 -6.98 -14.59 9.71
C ASN A 95 -6.22 -13.60 10.61
N GLY A 96 -6.05 -13.96 11.89
CA GLY A 96 -5.42 -13.08 12.86
C GLY A 96 -3.95 -12.73 12.57
N TYR A 97 -3.15 -13.69 12.10
CA TYR A 97 -1.71 -13.46 11.81
C TYR A 97 -1.51 -12.44 10.68
N ILE A 98 -2.34 -12.53 9.65
CA ILE A 98 -2.29 -11.65 8.48
C ILE A 98 -2.77 -10.25 8.85
N MET A 99 -3.83 -10.16 9.65
CA MET A 99 -4.34 -8.88 10.15
C MET A 99 -3.30 -8.15 11.00
N ILE A 100 -2.64 -8.85 11.93
CA ILE A 100 -1.56 -8.27 12.74
C ILE A 100 -0.40 -7.81 11.85
N SER A 101 0.02 -8.62 10.89
CA SER A 101 1.09 -8.28 9.94
C SER A 101 0.75 -7.02 9.13
N LEU A 102 -0.49 -6.90 8.67
CA LEU A 102 -0.97 -5.72 7.93
C LEU A 102 -0.93 -4.46 8.80
N ILE A 103 -1.43 -4.53 10.03
CA ILE A 103 -1.44 -3.40 10.97
C ILE A 103 0.00 -2.95 11.28
N LEU A 104 0.91 -3.90 11.54
CA LEU A 104 2.33 -3.62 11.75
C LEU A 104 2.97 -2.99 10.50
N GLY A 105 2.65 -3.49 9.31
CA GLY A 105 3.13 -2.93 8.05
C GLY A 105 2.64 -1.51 7.83
N ALA A 106 1.38 -1.23 8.11
CA ALA A 106 0.82 0.12 8.04
C ALA A 106 1.48 1.07 9.06
N PHE A 107 1.72 0.59 10.29
CA PHE A 107 2.42 1.36 11.32
C PHE A 107 3.86 1.70 10.91
N VAL A 108 4.62 0.70 10.45
CA VAL A 108 6.01 0.90 10.00
C VAL A 108 6.07 1.78 8.76
N GLY A 109 5.19 1.55 7.79
CA GLY A 109 5.08 2.37 6.58
C GLY A 109 4.80 3.83 6.94
N PHE A 110 3.81 4.08 7.81
CA PHE A 110 3.55 5.42 8.29
C PHE A 110 4.76 6.01 9.01
N TYR A 111 5.40 5.29 9.92
CA TYR A 111 6.55 5.79 10.68
C TYR A 111 7.73 6.20 9.78
N LEU A 112 8.07 5.38 8.77
CA LEU A 112 9.16 5.66 7.85
C LEU A 112 8.87 6.88 6.95
N PHE A 113 7.71 6.90 6.28
CA PHE A 113 7.40 7.95 5.30
C PHE A 113 6.82 9.22 5.92
N CYS A 114 6.28 9.16 7.13
CA CYS A 114 5.90 10.36 7.89
C CYS A 114 7.15 11.12 8.35
N ARG A 115 8.25 10.42 8.68
CA ARG A 115 9.52 11.06 9.09
C ARG A 115 10.08 11.98 8.00
N ASP A 116 10.05 11.52 6.75
CA ASP A 116 10.51 12.29 5.59
C ASP A 116 9.60 13.50 5.29
N GLY A 117 8.36 13.49 5.78
CA GLY A 117 7.45 14.63 5.73
C GLY A 117 7.77 15.74 6.74
N ILE A 118 8.44 15.41 7.85
CA ILE A 118 8.76 16.33 8.96
C ILE A 118 10.12 17.02 8.74
N GLN A 119 11.09 16.36 8.10
CA GLN A 119 12.42 16.96 7.81
C GLN A 119 12.42 17.97 6.64
N GLY A 120 11.28 18.18 5.98
CA GLY A 120 11.10 19.14 4.89
C GLY A 120 10.43 20.47 5.29
N LEU A 121 10.26 20.73 6.60
CA LEU A 121 9.88 22.01 7.20
C LEU A 121 11.08 22.57 7.97
#